data_AF-A0A1F3KSD9-F1
#
_entry.id   AF-A0A1F3KSD9-F1
#
_cell.length_a   1.000
_cell.length_b   1.000
_cell.length_c   1.000
_cell.angle_alpha   90.00
_cell.angle_beta   90.00
_cell.angle_gamma   90.00
#
_symmetry.space_group_name_H-M   'P 1'
#
loop_
_entity.id
_entity.type
_entity.pdbx_description
1 polymer ?
#
loop_
_entity_poly.entity_id
_entity_poly.type
_entity_poly.pdbx_seq_one_letter_code
_entity_poly.pdbx_strand_id
1 'polypeptide(L)'
;MGEFFNSTNFSTKKKQKGYIGGCQNVLCYQDAEHLVMLLICLATCWICNFNPQKVREIFNLPEHIEPVVLLPLGYPLDKADVDRHDKGRKKIEEIVHWEKFS
;
A
#
# COMPACT_ATOMS: atom_id res chain seq x y z
N MET A 1 -12.42 0.65 -19.46
CA MET A 1 -12.09 0.32 -18.06
C MET A 1 -10.78 1.05 -17.71
N GLY A 2 -10.80 2.38 -17.64
CA GLY A 2 -9.57 3.18 -17.80
C GLY A 2 -9.58 4.59 -17.19
N GLU A 3 -10.36 4.87 -16.14
CA GLU A 3 -10.42 6.21 -15.54
C GLU A 3 -10.43 6.18 -14.00
N PHE A 4 -9.50 5.47 -13.36
CA PHE A 4 -9.43 5.44 -11.88
C PHE A 4 -8.04 5.67 -11.29
N PHE A 5 -7.10 6.21 -12.08
CA PHE A 5 -5.73 6.52 -11.65
C PHE A 5 -5.43 8.01 -11.84
N ASN A 6 -5.95 8.86 -10.93
CA ASN A 6 -5.42 10.21 -10.75
C ASN A 6 -4.96 10.35 -9.29
N SER A 7 -3.64 10.37 -9.11
CA SER A 7 -2.90 10.00 -7.90
C SER A 7 -2.50 11.17 -7.00
N THR A 8 -3.25 12.28 -6.98
CA THR A 8 -2.71 13.54 -6.41
C THR A 8 -3.18 13.93 -5.02
N ASN A 9 -4.09 13.21 -4.34
CA ASN A 9 -4.74 13.77 -3.14
C ASN A 9 -4.68 12.96 -1.82
N PHE A 10 -3.99 11.82 -1.76
CA PHE A 10 -4.00 11.01 -0.51
C PHE A 10 -2.97 11.49 0.54
N SER A 11 -1.80 11.98 0.12
CA SER A 11 -0.67 12.23 1.03
C SER A 11 -0.87 13.41 1.99
N THR A 12 -1.65 14.43 1.61
CA THR A 12 -1.66 15.71 2.36
C THR A 12 -2.71 15.79 3.48
N LYS A 13 -3.76 14.97 3.49
CA LYS A 13 -4.86 15.12 4.46
C LYS A 13 -4.73 14.35 5.77
N LYS A 14 -3.86 13.34 5.90
CA LYS A 14 -3.70 12.55 7.15
C LYS A 14 -2.49 12.96 8.01
N LYS A 15 -1.77 14.03 7.66
CA LYS A 15 -0.57 14.48 8.40
C LYS A 15 -0.85 15.21 9.72
N GLN A 16 -2.11 15.36 10.15
CA GLN A 16 -2.45 16.01 11.42
C GLN A 16 -3.22 15.04 12.33
N LYS A 17 -2.62 14.81 13.52
CA LYS A 17 -3.08 14.01 14.68
C LYS A 17 -2.57 12.56 14.71
N GLY A 18 -1.53 12.27 15.50
CA GLY A 18 -1.31 11.03 16.28
C GLY A 18 -1.34 9.62 15.64
N TYR A 19 -1.75 9.44 14.38
CA TYR A 19 -2.05 8.13 13.76
C TYR A 19 -0.82 7.38 13.20
N ILE A 20 0.38 7.95 13.30
CA ILE A 20 1.59 7.43 12.65
C ILE A 20 2.01 6.04 13.16
N GLY A 21 1.89 5.77 14.47
CA GLY A 21 2.31 4.48 15.05
C GLY A 21 1.40 3.31 14.69
N GLY A 22 0.08 3.49 14.78
CA GLY A 22 -0.90 2.44 14.46
C GLY A 22 -0.85 2.04 12.99
N CYS A 23 -0.80 3.02 12.08
CA CYS A 23 -0.67 2.76 10.65
C CYS A 23 0.65 2.06 10.32
N GLN A 24 1.78 2.45 10.94
CA GLN A 24 3.07 1.82 10.66
C GLN A 24 3.10 0.34 11.06
N ASN A 25 2.51 -0.01 12.21
CA ASN A 25 2.42 -1.40 12.66
C ASN A 25 1.59 -2.22 11.69
N VAL A 26 0.41 -1.71 11.30
CA VAL A 26 -0.47 -2.39 10.34
C VAL A 26 0.33 -2.66 9.05
N LEU A 27 0.98 -1.64 8.49
CA LEU A 27 1.79 -1.76 7.28
C LEU A 27 2.89 -2.83 7.38
N CYS A 28 3.65 -2.88 8.48
CA CYS A 28 4.73 -3.87 8.60
C CYS A 28 4.19 -5.31 8.69
N TYR A 29 3.01 -5.52 9.28
CA TYR A 29 2.34 -6.82 9.25
C TYR A 29 1.89 -7.19 7.83
N GLN A 30 1.30 -6.24 7.08
CA GLN A 30 0.92 -6.52 5.69
C GLN A 30 2.14 -6.82 4.82
N ASP A 31 3.26 -6.11 4.97
CA ASP A 31 4.49 -6.40 4.24
C ASP A 31 4.97 -7.85 4.47
N ALA A 32 4.96 -8.31 5.72
CA ALA A 32 5.30 -9.68 6.05
C ALA A 32 4.35 -10.71 5.39
N GLU A 33 3.05 -10.45 5.43
CA GLU A 33 2.04 -11.29 4.76
C GLU A 33 2.24 -11.34 3.24
N HIS A 34 2.56 -10.20 2.62
CA HIS A 34 2.83 -10.13 1.16
C HIS A 34 3.98 -11.04 0.76
N LEU A 35 5.07 -11.03 1.55
CA LEU A 35 6.23 -11.88 1.28
C LEU A 35 5.86 -13.37 1.38
N VAL A 36 5.08 -13.76 2.38
CA VAL A 36 4.63 -15.16 2.53
C VAL A 36 3.70 -15.57 1.37
N MET A 37 2.80 -14.69 0.94
CA MET A 37 1.88 -14.94 -0.18
C MET A 37 2.63 -15.18 -1.50
N LEU A 38 3.74 -14.47 -1.73
CA LEU A 38 4.59 -14.69 -2.89
C LEU A 38 5.23 -16.09 -2.90
N LEU A 39 5.60 -16.63 -1.73
CA LEU A 39 6.17 -17.99 -1.62
C LEU A 39 5.16 -19.08 -1.96
N ILE A 40 3.88 -18.85 -1.69
CA ILE A 40 2.78 -19.78 -2.02
C ILE A 40 2.16 -19.49 -3.40
N CYS A 41 2.85 -18.73 -4.25
CA CYS A 41 2.45 -18.38 -5.62
C CYS A 41 1.09 -17.64 -5.72
N LEU A 42 0.73 -16.88 -4.69
CA LEU A 42 -0.41 -15.96 -4.75
C LEU A 42 0.04 -14.56 -5.12
N ALA A 43 -0.78 -13.89 -5.93
CA ALA A 43 -0.64 -12.48 -6.23
C ALA A 43 -1.50 -11.66 -5.28
N THR A 44 -0.97 -10.49 -4.91
CA THR A 44 -1.61 -9.53 -4.02
C THR A 44 -1.31 -8.10 -4.49
N CYS A 45 -2.18 -7.16 -4.13
CA CYS A 45 -2.08 -5.75 -4.53
C CYS A 45 -2.42 -4.81 -3.36
N TRP A 46 -1.55 -3.84 -3.05
CA TRP A 46 -1.89 -2.82 -2.06
C TRP A 46 -2.87 -1.79 -2.62
N ILE A 47 -4.09 -1.77 -2.07
CA ILE A 47 -5.11 -0.78 -2.43
C ILE A 47 -5.32 0.16 -1.24
N CYS A 48 -4.75 1.37 -1.35
CA CYS A 48 -4.95 2.46 -0.38
C CYS A 48 -5.92 3.54 -0.90
N ASN A 49 -6.31 3.48 -2.17
CA ASN A 49 -7.23 4.44 -2.79
C ASN A 49 -8.66 3.88 -2.82
N PHE A 50 -9.32 3.87 -1.66
CA PHE A 50 -10.72 3.46 -1.52
C PHE A 50 -11.47 4.41 -0.58
N ASN A 51 -12.81 4.29 -0.53
CA ASN A 51 -13.63 5.06 0.39
C ASN A 51 -13.76 4.32 1.74
N PRO A 52 -13.12 4.80 2.83
CA PRO A 52 -13.12 4.09 4.11
C PRO A 52 -14.50 4.10 4.78
N GLN A 53 -15.35 5.11 4.54
CA GLN A 53 -16.71 5.16 5.08
C GLN A 53 -17.57 4.03 4.50
N LYS A 54 -17.51 3.83 3.17
CA LYS A 54 -18.22 2.71 2.52
C LYS A 54 -17.75 1.35 3.02
N VAL A 55 -16.44 1.17 3.21
CA VAL A 55 -15.89 -0.09 3.74
C VAL A 55 -16.38 -0.32 5.16
N ARG A 56 -16.35 0.71 6.01
CA ARG A 56 -16.89 0.64 7.37
C ARG A 56 -18.36 0.25 7.41
N GLU A 57 -19.19 0.79 6.52
CA GLU A 57 -20.61 0.44 6.40
C GLU A 57 -20.80 -1.01 5.94
N ILE A 58 -20.11 -1.42 4.87
CA ILE A 58 -20.22 -2.77 4.28
C ILE A 58 -19.79 -3.85 5.28
N PHE A 59 -18.70 -3.61 6.00
CA PHE A 59 -18.15 -4.57 6.96
C PHE A 59 -18.63 -4.34 8.40
N ASN A 60 -19.54 -3.39 8.61
CA ASN A 60 -20.09 -3.00 9.91
C ASN A 60 -19.00 -2.79 10.99
N LEU A 61 -17.94 -2.04 10.64
CA LEU A 61 -16.78 -1.85 11.52
C LEU A 61 -17.11 -0.88 12.67
N PRO A 62 -16.62 -1.15 13.90
CA PRO A 62 -16.84 -0.28 15.06
C PRO A 62 -16.03 1.03 14.95
N GLU A 63 -16.45 2.09 15.65
CA GLU A 63 -15.91 3.46 15.52
C GLU A 63 -14.41 3.62 15.77
N HIS A 64 -13.82 2.73 16.58
CA HIS A 64 -12.40 2.76 16.90
C HIS A 64 -11.51 2.01 15.90
N ILE A 65 -12.10 1.33 14.89
CA ILE A 65 -11.35 0.60 13.86
C ILE A 65 -11.42 1.35 12.54
N GLU A 66 -10.26 1.69 11.98
CA GLU A 66 -10.13 2.35 10.69
C GLU A 66 -9.55 1.38 9.65
N PRO A 67 -10.20 1.18 8.49
CA PRO A 67 -9.60 0.43 7.40
C PRO A 67 -8.44 1.23 6.78
N VAL A 68 -7.23 0.65 6.80
CA VAL A 68 -6.00 1.30 6.31
C VAL A 68 -5.66 0.87 4.88
N VAL A 69 -5.75 -0.44 4.59
CA VAL A 69 -5.39 -1.05 3.30
C VAL A 69 -6.38 -2.17 2.99
N LEU A 70 -6.72 -2.35 1.71
CA LEU A 70 -7.41 -3.55 1.22
C LEU A 70 -6.41 -4.42 0.44
N LEU A 71 -6.41 -5.72 0.76
CA LEU A 71 -5.50 -6.72 0.19
C LEU A 71 -6.29 -7.81 -0.56
N PRO A 72 -6.50 -7.66 -1.88
CA PRO A 72 -7.05 -8.73 -2.69
C PRO A 72 -6.01 -9.84 -2.84
N LEU A 73 -6.48 -11.10 -2.77
CA LEU A 73 -5.67 -12.29 -2.93
C LEU A 73 -6.20 -13.12 -4.09
N GLY A 74 -5.30 -13.66 -4.91
CA GLY A 74 -5.69 -14.53 -6.02
C GLY A 74 -4.52 -15.13 -6.76
N TYR A 75 -4.81 -16.01 -7.71
CA TYR A 75 -3.81 -16.56 -8.61
C TYR A 75 -3.56 -15.60 -9.77
N PRO A 76 -2.30 -15.22 -10.06
CA PRO A 76 -2.00 -14.33 -11.16
C PRO A 76 -2.33 -14.98 -12.50
N LEU A 77 -2.95 -14.24 -13.40
CA LEU A 77 -3.15 -14.65 -14.80
C LEU A 77 -1.90 -14.44 -15.65
N ASP A 78 -1.11 -13.42 -15.31
CA ASP A 78 0.11 -13.01 -16.03
C ASP A 78 1.38 -13.26 -15.20
N LYS A 79 2.52 -13.38 -15.88
CA LYS A 79 3.82 -13.48 -15.21
C LYS A 79 4.32 -12.08 -14.82
N ALA A 80 4.87 -11.97 -13.61
CA ALA A 80 5.50 -10.74 -13.15
C ALA A 80 6.81 -10.49 -13.90
N ASP A 81 7.03 -9.25 -14.33
CA ASP A 81 8.31 -8.77 -14.87
C ASP A 81 9.28 -8.47 -13.70
N VAL A 82 10.41 -9.17 -13.68
CA VAL A 82 11.46 -9.01 -12.65
C VAL A 82 12.28 -7.74 -12.85
N ASP A 83 12.43 -7.29 -14.10
CA ASP A 83 13.28 -6.16 -14.50
C ASP A 83 12.52 -4.82 -14.49
N ARG A 84 11.22 -4.85 -14.11
CA ARG A 84 10.36 -3.64 -14.02
C ARG A 84 10.94 -2.52 -13.16
N HIS A 85 11.81 -2.87 -12.20
CA HIS A 85 12.38 -1.94 -11.23
C HIS A 85 13.28 -0.92 -11.91
N ASP A 86 13.97 -1.29 -12.99
CA ASP A 86 14.86 -0.42 -13.75
C ASP A 86 14.12 0.75 -14.42
N LYS A 87 12.83 0.55 -14.73
CA LYS A 87 11.98 1.56 -15.37
C LYS A 87 11.07 2.30 -14.38
N GLY A 88 10.69 1.65 -13.29
CA GLY A 88 9.64 2.12 -12.38
C GLY A 88 10.13 2.71 -11.04
N ARG A 89 11.41 2.55 -10.69
CA ARG A 89 11.98 3.12 -9.46
C ARG A 89 12.94 4.27 -9.80
N LYS A 90 13.00 5.25 -8.90
CA LYS A 90 14.06 6.25 -8.91
C LYS A 90 15.41 5.57 -8.69
N LYS A 91 16.47 6.16 -9.21
CA LYS A 91 17.83 5.68 -8.96
C LYS A 91 18.14 5.74 -7.47
N ILE A 92 18.99 4.83 -7.00
CA ILE A 92 19.31 4.71 -5.56
C ILE A 92 19.96 5.99 -5.03
N GLU A 93 20.75 6.68 -5.87
CA GLU A 93 21.43 7.93 -5.53
C GLU A 93 20.45 9.10 -5.33
N GLU A 94 19.21 9.00 -5.81
CA GLU A 94 18.17 10.03 -5.59
C GLU A 94 17.43 9.86 -4.25
N ILE A 95 17.61 8.71 -3.58
CA ILE A 95 16.86 8.35 -2.37
C ILE A 95 17.77 8.10 -1.16
N VAL A 96 19.02 7.70 -1.35
CA VAL A 96 19.99 7.42 -0.28
C VAL A 96 20.92 8.61 -0.08
N HIS A 97 21.02 9.05 1.18
CA HIS A 97 21.88 10.15 1.60
C HIS A 97 22.79 9.66 2.73
N TRP A 98 24.09 9.89 2.61
CA TRP A 98 25.08 9.48 3.62
C TRP A 98 25.47 10.68 4.47
N GLU A 99 25.43 10.53 5.79
CA GLU A 99 25.77 11.54 6.82
C GLU A 99 24.90 12.82 6.82
N LYS A 100 24.57 13.39 5.66
CA LYS A 100 23.80 14.63 5.49
C LYS A 100 22.78 14.47 4.36
N PHE A 101 21.58 15.00 4.57
CA PHE A 101 20.54 15.09 3.54
C PHE A 101 20.95 16.16 2.50
N SER A 102 20.91 15.83 1.21
CA SER A 102 21.28 16.72 0.10
C SER A 102 20.14 16.92 -0.88
#